data_AF-L9KIG4-F1
#
_entry.id   AF-L9KIG4-F1
#
_cell.length_a   1.000
_cell.length_b   1.000
_cell.length_c   1.000
_cell.angle_alpha   90.00
_cell.angle_beta   90.00
_cell.angle_gamma   90.00
#
_symmetry.space_group_name_H-M   'P 1'
#
loop_
_entity.id
_entity.type
_entity.pdbx_description
1 polymer ?
#
loop_
_entity_poly.entity_id
_entity_poly.type
_entity_poly.pdbx_seq_one_letter_code
_entity_poly.pdbx_strand_id
1 'polypeptide(L)'
;MTLAPWPEQKITSGSTRQIKLQNTREIAQARKGMHIRKATKYLKDATLQKPFVPFRHYSGGVGRCAQAKQWGWTQGRWPKRSAEFLLHRLKNAESNAELKGLDVDSLVIEHIQVNKAPKMRHCTYRAHERINPCMSSPCHIEMILTEKEQIVPKPEEEVA
;
A
#
# COMPACT_ATOMS: atom_id res chain seq x y z
N MET A 1 29.17 -10.10 -14.84
CA MET A 1 28.11 -10.11 -13.80
C MET A 1 28.15 -8.77 -13.08
N THR A 2 27.36 -7.80 -13.51
CA THR A 2 27.29 -6.48 -12.87
C THR A 2 26.58 -6.63 -11.53
N LEU A 3 27.30 -6.39 -10.44
CA LEU A 3 26.74 -6.23 -9.11
C LEU A 3 25.62 -5.19 -9.19
N ALA A 4 24.38 -5.58 -8.84
CA ALA A 4 23.30 -4.62 -8.70
C ALA A 4 23.76 -3.52 -7.73
N PRO A 5 23.54 -2.23 -8.04
CA PRO A 5 23.96 -1.15 -7.16
C PRO A 5 23.33 -1.34 -5.76
N TRP A 6 24.18 -1.27 -4.74
CA TRP A 6 23.85 -1.40 -3.31
C TRP A 6 22.85 -0.31 -2.86
N PRO A 7 22.17 -0.46 -1.70
CA PRO A 7 20.88 0.15 -1.38
C PRO A 7 20.94 1.62 -0.91
N GLU A 8 21.89 2.41 -1.38
CA GLU A 8 22.07 3.80 -0.92
C GLU A 8 20.83 4.67 -1.18
N GLN A 9 20.12 4.40 -2.28
CA GLN A 9 18.90 5.13 -2.68
C GLN A 9 17.59 4.55 -2.11
N LYS A 10 17.65 3.57 -1.18
CA LYS A 10 16.46 2.87 -0.68
C LYS A 10 16.06 3.34 0.73
N ILE A 11 14.78 3.65 0.92
CA ILE A 11 14.21 3.97 2.24
C ILE A 11 13.25 2.87 2.66
N THR A 12 13.62 2.12 3.69
CA THR A 12 12.78 1.07 4.26
C THR A 12 12.00 1.59 5.45
N SER A 13 10.71 1.27 5.50
CA SER A 13 9.85 1.79 6.54
C SER A 13 8.87 0.69 7.01
N GLY A 14 9.08 0.17 8.23
CA GLY A 14 8.28 -0.89 8.88
C GLY A 14 7.41 -0.43 10.07
N SER A 15 6.19 -0.95 10.21
CA SER A 15 5.40 -0.80 11.45
C SER A 15 4.34 -1.88 11.65
N THR A 16 4.07 -2.19 12.92
CA THR A 16 3.00 -3.11 13.37
C THR A 16 1.82 -2.30 13.87
N ARG A 17 0.60 -2.55 13.36
CA ARG A 17 -0.62 -1.92 13.91
C ARG A 17 -1.86 -2.78 13.83
N GLN A 18 -2.83 -2.46 14.69
CA GLN A 18 -4.16 -3.06 14.72
C GLN A 18 -5.05 -2.51 13.60
N ILE A 19 -4.75 -2.88 12.36
CA ILE A 19 -5.56 -2.54 11.18
C ILE A 19 -5.87 -3.82 10.42
N LYS A 20 -7.04 -3.87 9.80
CA LYS A 20 -7.51 -5.03 9.07
C LYS A 20 -6.62 -5.32 7.86
N LEU A 21 -5.90 -6.44 7.93
CA LEU A 21 -4.98 -6.92 6.90
C LEU A 21 -5.57 -6.84 5.48
N GLN A 22 -6.78 -7.37 5.28
CA GLN A 22 -7.35 -7.51 3.94
C GLN A 22 -7.46 -6.16 3.24
N ASN A 23 -8.03 -5.17 3.92
CA ASN A 23 -8.22 -3.83 3.37
C ASN A 23 -6.87 -3.17 3.07
N THR A 24 -5.92 -3.28 3.98
CA THR A 24 -4.60 -2.65 3.84
C THR A 24 -3.82 -3.23 2.67
N ARG A 25 -3.88 -4.55 2.45
CA ARG A 25 -3.21 -5.21 1.32
C ARG A 25 -3.73 -4.69 -0.03
N GLU A 26 -5.05 -4.56 -0.19
CA GLU A 26 -5.65 -4.12 -1.45
C GLU A 26 -5.25 -2.67 -1.78
N ILE A 27 -5.28 -1.77 -0.78
CA ILE A 27 -4.83 -0.38 -0.98
C ILE A 27 -3.34 -0.33 -1.29
N ALA A 28 -2.52 -1.07 -0.55
CA ALA A 28 -1.08 -1.12 -0.74
C ALA A 28 -0.74 -1.54 -2.17
N GLN A 29 -1.37 -2.61 -2.66
CA GLN A 29 -1.18 -3.08 -4.02
C GLN A 29 -1.62 -2.05 -5.07
N ALA A 30 -2.70 -1.31 -4.81
CA ALA A 30 -3.17 -0.24 -5.69
C ALA A 30 -2.26 1.01 -5.70
N ARG A 31 -1.33 1.15 -4.75
CA ARG A 31 -0.35 2.24 -4.67
C ARG A 31 1.03 1.87 -5.19
N LYS A 32 1.32 0.57 -5.35
CA LYS A 32 2.62 0.08 -5.82
C LYS A 32 2.98 0.70 -7.18
N GLY A 33 4.20 1.22 -7.29
CA GLY A 33 4.73 1.84 -8.52
C GLY A 33 4.34 3.29 -8.76
N MET A 34 3.64 3.95 -7.82
CA MET A 34 3.26 5.36 -7.97
C MET A 34 4.30 6.30 -7.38
N HIS A 35 4.43 7.50 -7.98
CA HIS A 35 5.10 8.64 -7.35
C HIS A 35 4.42 9.02 -6.04
N ILE A 36 5.21 9.45 -5.07
CA ILE A 36 4.74 9.80 -3.73
C ILE A 36 3.59 10.82 -3.77
N ARG A 37 3.73 11.93 -4.52
CA ARG A 37 2.68 12.97 -4.65
C ARG A 37 1.35 12.41 -5.17
N LYS A 38 1.39 11.49 -6.14
CA LYS A 38 0.20 10.83 -6.68
C LYS A 38 -0.39 9.84 -5.69
N ALA A 39 0.48 9.14 -4.94
CA ALA A 39 0.07 8.21 -3.90
C ALA A 39 -0.63 8.91 -2.74
N THR A 40 -0.06 10.00 -2.22
CA THR A 40 -0.64 10.81 -1.13
C THR A 40 -1.95 11.46 -1.55
N LYS A 41 -2.03 12.03 -2.75
CA LYS A 41 -3.29 12.58 -3.29
C LYS A 41 -4.40 11.53 -3.33
N TYR A 42 -4.14 10.37 -3.90
CA TYR A 42 -5.15 9.31 -3.96
C TYR A 42 -5.60 8.82 -2.59
N LEU A 43 -4.68 8.68 -1.62
CA LEU A 43 -5.06 8.22 -0.28
C LEU A 43 -5.89 9.28 0.45
N LYS A 44 -5.60 10.58 0.26
CA LYS A 44 -6.46 11.69 0.74
C LYS A 44 -7.83 11.68 0.07
N ASP A 45 -7.86 11.41 -1.23
CA ASP A 45 -9.13 11.32 -1.95
C ASP A 45 -9.92 10.07 -1.49
N ALA A 46 -9.26 8.96 -1.17
CA ALA A 46 -9.86 7.71 -0.67
C ALA A 46 -10.54 7.88 0.69
N THR A 47 -10.06 8.76 1.55
CA THR A 47 -10.74 9.08 2.83
C THR A 47 -12.01 9.90 2.60
N LEU A 48 -12.06 10.69 1.53
CA LEU A 48 -13.23 11.45 1.05
C LEU A 48 -14.17 10.62 0.17
N GLN A 49 -13.91 9.31 0.02
CA GLN A 49 -14.70 8.38 -0.81
C GLN A 49 -14.77 8.75 -2.31
N LYS A 50 -13.82 9.53 -2.82
CA LYS A 50 -13.83 9.92 -4.25
C LYS A 50 -13.26 8.83 -5.17
N PRO A 51 -12.05 8.29 -4.94
CA PRO A 51 -11.46 7.25 -5.75
C PRO A 51 -11.72 5.89 -5.10
N PHE A 52 -12.09 4.95 -5.95
CA PHE A 52 -12.33 3.58 -5.56
C PHE A 52 -11.03 2.81 -5.34
N VAL A 53 -10.98 1.95 -4.31
CA VAL A 53 -9.89 0.97 -4.13
C VAL A 53 -10.36 -0.37 -4.69
N PRO A 54 -9.71 -0.91 -5.74
CA PRO A 54 -10.06 -2.21 -6.29
C PRO A 54 -9.68 -3.33 -5.30
N PHE A 55 -10.61 -4.24 -5.00
CA PHE A 55 -10.34 -5.43 -4.20
C PHE A 55 -10.17 -6.63 -5.14
N ARG A 56 -8.93 -7.09 -5.30
CA ARG A 56 -8.56 -8.17 -6.23
C ARG A 56 -8.44 -9.52 -5.53
N HIS A 57 -7.73 -9.58 -4.40
CA HIS A 57 -7.49 -10.85 -3.71
C HIS A 57 -8.57 -11.14 -2.66
N TYR A 58 -8.92 -10.15 -1.85
CA TYR A 58 -9.94 -10.27 -0.81
C TYR A 58 -11.32 -9.76 -1.27
N SER A 59 -11.87 -10.34 -2.33
CA SER A 59 -13.11 -9.87 -2.97
C SER A 59 -14.42 -10.48 -2.44
N GLY A 60 -14.35 -11.41 -1.47
CA GLY A 60 -15.52 -12.09 -0.91
C GLY A 60 -16.55 -11.14 -0.28
N GLY A 61 -17.79 -11.16 -0.77
CA GLY A 61 -18.88 -10.32 -0.25
C GLY A 61 -18.68 -8.82 -0.47
N VAL A 62 -17.85 -8.42 -1.43
CA VAL A 62 -17.61 -7.02 -1.76
C VAL A 62 -18.62 -6.53 -2.81
N GLY A 63 -19.24 -5.37 -2.54
CA GLY A 63 -20.17 -4.73 -3.46
C GLY A 63 -19.51 -4.27 -4.75
N ARG A 64 -20.32 -4.11 -5.80
CA ARG A 64 -19.89 -3.57 -7.10
C ARG A 64 -20.13 -2.07 -7.16
N CYS A 65 -19.24 -1.33 -7.82
CA CYS A 65 -19.38 0.12 -7.98
C CYS A 65 -18.94 0.54 -9.39
N ALA A 66 -19.60 1.55 -9.96
CA ALA A 66 -19.28 2.07 -11.29
C ALA A 66 -17.85 2.65 -11.38
N GLN A 67 -17.33 3.22 -10.28
CA GLN A 67 -15.97 3.77 -10.21
C GLN A 67 -14.88 2.71 -10.42
N ALA A 68 -15.19 1.43 -10.23
CA ALA A 68 -14.26 0.33 -10.43
C ALA A 68 -13.81 0.19 -11.90
N LYS A 69 -14.59 0.72 -12.85
CA LYS A 69 -14.30 0.71 -14.29
C LYS A 69 -12.94 1.32 -14.62
N GLN A 70 -12.50 2.36 -13.88
CA GLN A 70 -11.19 2.99 -14.05
C GLN A 70 -10.03 1.97 -13.92
N TRP A 71 -10.22 0.94 -13.11
CA TRP A 71 -9.22 -0.08 -12.80
C TRP A 71 -9.43 -1.37 -13.59
N GLY A 72 -10.36 -1.39 -14.55
CA GLY A 72 -10.76 -2.60 -15.28
C GLY A 72 -11.35 -3.68 -14.38
N TRP A 73 -11.95 -3.29 -13.24
CA TRP A 73 -12.48 -4.22 -12.24
C TRP A 73 -13.92 -3.87 -11.86
N THR A 74 -14.59 -4.75 -11.11
CA THR A 74 -16.01 -4.55 -10.73
C THR A 74 -16.22 -4.33 -9.23
N GLN A 75 -15.34 -4.88 -8.38
CA GLN A 75 -15.53 -4.93 -6.92
C GLN A 75 -14.47 -4.12 -6.14
N GLY A 76 -14.87 -3.55 -5.01
CA GLY A 76 -13.98 -2.77 -4.16
C GLY A 76 -14.74 -1.90 -3.14
N ARG A 77 -13.99 -1.12 -2.36
CA ARG A 77 -14.50 -0.35 -1.21
C ARG A 77 -13.66 0.90 -0.95
N TRP A 78 -14.10 1.74 0.00
CA TRP A 78 -13.33 2.86 0.55
C TRP A 78 -12.86 2.59 2.00
N PRO A 79 -11.75 1.88 2.18
CA PRO A 79 -11.21 1.56 3.51
C PRO A 79 -10.51 2.76 4.19
N LYS A 80 -11.31 3.66 4.80
CA LYS A 80 -10.85 4.91 5.45
C LYS A 80 -9.71 4.71 6.45
N ARG A 81 -9.87 3.83 7.44
CA ARG A 81 -8.87 3.57 8.49
C ARG A 81 -7.52 3.10 7.95
N SER A 82 -7.54 2.27 6.90
CA SER A 82 -6.31 1.79 6.27
C SER A 82 -5.65 2.87 5.41
N ALA A 83 -6.44 3.72 4.73
CA ALA A 83 -5.92 4.84 3.94
C ALA A 83 -5.24 5.90 4.82
N GLU A 84 -5.84 6.29 5.94
CA GLU A 84 -5.26 7.20 6.92
C GLU A 84 -3.92 6.70 7.46
N PHE A 85 -3.82 5.38 7.71
CA PHE A 85 -2.57 4.81 8.20
C PHE A 85 -1.48 4.79 7.13
N LEU A 86 -1.82 4.46 5.88
CA LEU A 86 -0.86 4.51 4.78
C LEU A 86 -0.39 5.94 4.51
N LEU A 87 -1.25 6.94 4.66
CA LEU A 87 -0.86 8.36 4.61
C LEU A 87 0.20 8.70 5.67
N HIS A 88 -0.06 8.30 6.92
CA HIS A 88 0.90 8.51 8.00
C HIS A 88 2.25 7.82 7.70
N ARG A 89 2.20 6.62 7.11
CA ARG A 89 3.41 5.88 6.75
C ARG A 89 4.19 6.54 5.63
N LEU A 90 3.52 7.04 4.59
CA LEU A 90 4.15 7.80 3.51
C LEU A 90 4.79 9.09 4.02
N LYS A 91 4.11 9.84 4.90
CA LYS A 91 4.66 11.06 5.49
C LYS A 91 5.94 10.81 6.31
N ASN A 92 5.96 9.71 7.06
CA ASN A 92 7.18 9.30 7.77
C ASN A 92 8.29 8.92 6.78
N ALA A 93 7.96 8.19 5.73
CA ALA A 93 8.93 7.79 4.72
C ALA A 93 9.48 8.98 3.91
N GLU A 94 8.66 10.01 3.63
CA GLU A 94 9.07 11.31 3.08
C GLU A 94 10.08 12.00 4.00
N SER A 95 9.77 12.10 5.31
CA SER A 95 10.69 12.71 6.27
C SER A 95 12.03 11.96 6.36
N ASN A 96 12.03 10.63 6.25
CA ASN A 96 13.27 9.86 6.17
C ASN A 96 14.03 10.08 4.86
N ALA A 97 13.34 10.40 3.76
CA ALA A 97 13.96 10.74 2.48
C ALA A 97 14.70 12.08 2.57
N GLU A 98 14.04 13.09 3.14
CA GLU A 98 14.62 14.40 3.40
C GLU A 98 15.87 14.30 4.28
N LEU A 99 15.81 13.49 5.34
CA LEU A 99 16.96 13.25 6.22
C LEU A 99 18.13 12.56 5.51
N LYS A 100 17.87 11.76 4.47
CA LYS A 100 18.91 11.12 3.65
C LYS A 100 19.40 12.01 2.49
N GLY A 101 18.79 13.18 2.28
CA GLY A 101 19.14 14.07 1.16
C GLY A 101 18.64 13.59 -0.20
N LEU A 102 17.63 12.72 -0.24
CA LEU A 102 17.00 12.23 -1.46
C LEU A 102 15.97 13.25 -1.98
N ASP A 103 15.80 13.35 -3.30
CA ASP A 103 14.83 14.25 -3.94
C ASP A 103 13.39 13.72 -3.76
N VAL A 104 12.63 14.42 -2.90
CA VAL A 104 11.23 14.13 -2.52
C VAL A 104 10.31 13.98 -3.74
N ASP A 105 10.59 14.70 -4.81
CA ASP A 105 9.71 14.78 -5.97
C ASP A 105 9.88 13.60 -6.93
N SER A 106 11.09 13.05 -7.00
CA SER A 106 11.44 11.92 -7.84
C SER A 106 11.22 10.55 -7.19
N LEU A 107 10.80 10.50 -5.91
CA LEU A 107 10.56 9.22 -5.24
C LEU A 107 9.33 8.48 -5.76
N VAL A 108 9.53 7.18 -5.92
CA VAL A 108 8.53 6.21 -6.33
C VAL A 108 8.46 5.08 -5.32
N ILE A 109 7.24 4.58 -5.09
CA ILE A 109 7.02 3.37 -4.29
C ILE A 109 7.39 2.15 -5.13
N GLU A 110 8.63 1.67 -5.02
CA GLU A 110 9.08 0.45 -5.69
C GLU A 110 8.39 -0.78 -5.09
N HIS A 111 8.46 -0.89 -3.78
CA HIS A 111 7.97 -2.04 -3.05
C HIS A 111 7.05 -1.63 -1.92
N ILE A 112 5.94 -2.35 -1.79
CA ILE A 112 5.05 -2.27 -0.64
C ILE A 112 4.52 -3.65 -0.34
N GLN A 113 4.70 -4.08 0.90
CA GLN A 113 4.30 -5.39 1.38
C GLN A 113 3.53 -5.26 2.68
N VAL A 114 2.49 -6.09 2.79
CA VAL A 114 1.62 -6.14 3.96
C VAL A 114 1.55 -7.58 4.43
N ASN A 115 2.15 -7.84 5.59
CA ASN A 115 2.26 -9.15 6.22
C ASN A 115 1.29 -9.29 7.39
N LYS A 116 0.94 -10.54 7.69
CA LYS A 116 0.10 -10.90 8.85
C LYS A 116 0.89 -10.67 10.13
N ALA A 117 0.26 -10.00 11.09
CA ALA A 117 0.78 -9.90 12.46
C ALA A 117 0.03 -10.86 13.40
N PRO A 118 0.56 -11.16 14.61
CA PRO A 118 -0.09 -12.03 15.58
C PRO A 118 -1.53 -11.58 15.88
N LYS A 119 -2.49 -12.50 15.80
CA LYS A 119 -3.91 -12.19 16.04
C LYS A 119 -4.16 -11.92 17.51
N MET A 120 -4.87 -10.83 17.80
CA MET A 120 -5.33 -10.55 19.16
C MET A 120 -6.65 -11.26 19.39
N ARG A 121 -6.77 -11.97 20.52
CA ARG A 121 -7.91 -12.82 20.85
C ARG A 121 -8.84 -12.12 21.85
N HIS A 122 -10.12 -12.14 21.54
CA HIS A 122 -11.22 -11.78 22.43
C HIS A 122 -12.24 -12.92 22.43
N CYS A 123 -13.11 -12.97 23.43
CA CYS A 123 -14.19 -13.94 23.51
C CYS A 123 -15.51 -13.31 23.06
N THR A 124 -16.35 -14.09 22.38
CA THR A 124 -17.75 -13.74 22.12
C THR A 124 -18.65 -14.86 22.62
N TYR A 125 -19.56 -14.52 23.53
CA TYR A 125 -20.58 -15.42 24.01
C TYR A 125 -21.66 -15.62 22.95
N ARG A 126 -22.12 -16.85 22.80
CA ARG A 126 -23.17 -17.28 21.85
C ARG A 126 -24.24 -18.05 22.61
N ALA A 127 -25.34 -18.32 21.90
CA ALA A 127 -26.45 -19.10 22.44
C ALA A 127 -25.97 -20.44 23.02
N HIS A 128 -26.65 -20.90 24.08
CA HIS A 128 -26.32 -22.10 24.83
C HIS A 128 -24.90 -22.10 25.40
N GLU A 129 -24.46 -20.96 25.94
CA GLU A 129 -23.16 -20.76 26.62
C GLU A 129 -21.92 -21.10 25.76
N ARG A 130 -22.09 -21.15 24.43
CA ARG A 130 -20.97 -21.40 23.51
C ARG A 130 -20.03 -20.21 23.49
N ILE A 131 -18.72 -20.47 23.56
CA ILE A 131 -17.69 -19.44 23.51
C ILE A 131 -16.94 -19.55 22.18
N ASN A 132 -17.09 -18.53 21.33
CA ASN A 132 -16.36 -18.45 20.06
C ASN A 132 -15.27 -17.36 20.13
N PRO A 133 -14.10 -17.59 19.49
CA PRO A 133 -13.06 -16.58 19.42
C PRO A 133 -13.46 -15.44 18.47
N CYS A 134 -13.33 -14.21 18.93
CA CYS A 134 -13.35 -13.01 18.10
C CYS A 134 -11.91 -12.48 17.99
N MET A 135 -11.35 -12.54 16.78
CA MET A 135 -9.94 -12.23 16.55
C MET A 135 -9.76 -10.98 15.71
N SER A 136 -8.95 -10.05 16.22
CA SER A 136 -8.41 -8.97 15.39
C SER A 136 -7.29 -9.52 14.51
N SER A 137 -7.26 -9.11 13.23
CA SER A 137 -6.23 -9.49 12.27
C SER A 137 -5.32 -8.29 11.93
N PRO A 138 -4.35 -7.96 12.81
CA PRO A 138 -3.40 -6.87 12.60
C PRO A 138 -2.43 -7.17 11.45
N CYS A 139 -1.71 -6.15 11.01
CA CYS A 139 -0.75 -6.26 9.93
C CYS A 139 0.57 -5.55 10.21
N HIS A 140 1.64 -6.09 9.63
CA HIS A 140 2.93 -5.42 9.46
C HIS A 140 2.96 -4.82 8.05
N ILE A 141 3.37 -3.56 7.93
CA ILE A 141 3.54 -2.91 6.64
C ILE A 141 5.00 -2.55 6.49
N GLU A 142 5.56 -2.93 5.35
CA GLU A 142 6.90 -2.58 4.90
C GLU A 142 6.78 -1.89 3.54
N MET A 143 7.47 -0.77 3.37
CA MET A 143 7.58 -0.10 2.07
C MET A 143 9.01 0.32 1.81
N ILE A 144 9.38 0.26 0.55
CA ILE A 144 10.66 0.71 0.02
C ILE A 144 10.37 1.79 -1.01
N LEU A 145 10.92 2.97 -0.76
CA LEU A 145 10.93 4.07 -1.71
C LEU A 145 12.30 4.13 -2.39
N THR A 146 12.30 4.42 -3.69
CA THR A 146 13.49 4.62 -4.49
C THR A 146 13.35 5.87 -5.32
N GLU A 147 14.45 6.53 -5.59
CA GLU A 147 14.52 7.52 -6.65
C GLU A 147 14.45 6.80 -8.00
N LYS A 148 13.63 7.30 -8.91
CA LYS A 148 13.68 6.86 -10.30
C LYS A 148 14.41 7.91 -11.12
N GLU A 149 15.60 7.55 -11.59
CA GLU A 149 16.24 8.30 -12.67
C GLU A 149 15.42 8.11 -13.96
N GLN A 150 15.16 9.20 -14.68
CA GLN A 150 14.60 9.13 -16.02
C GLN A 150 15.69 8.64 -16.98
N ILE A 151 15.88 7.32 -17.06
CA ILE A 151 16.76 6.73 -18.06
C ILE A 151 16.02 6.80 -19.40
N VAL A 152 16.40 7.76 -20.24
CA VAL A 152 15.99 7.78 -21.65
C VAL A 152 16.70 6.61 -22.34
N PRO A 153 15.99 5.62 -22.89
CA PRO A 153 16.63 4.52 -23.60
C PRO A 153 17.41 5.10 -24.79
N LYS A 154 18.67 4.67 -24.95
CA LYS A 154 19.44 4.99 -26.16
C LYS A 154 18.72 4.38 -27.36
N PRO A 155 18.63 5.11 -28.50
CA PRO A 155 18.03 4.56 -29.71
C PRO A 155 18.80 3.31 -30.14
N GLU A 156 18.07 2.27 -30.56
CA GLU A 156 18.66 1.07 -31.14
C GLU A 156 19.39 1.47 -32.44
N GLU A 157 20.68 1.18 -32.53
CA GLU A 157 21.46 1.41 -33.76
C GLU A 157 20.92 0.46 -34.83
N GLU A 158 20.39 1.02 -35.93
CA GLU A 158 19.98 0.26 -37.11
C GLU A 158 21.21 -0.48 -37.67
N VAL A 159 21.22 -1.80 -37.51
CA VAL A 159 22.23 -2.68 -38.11
C VAL A 159 21.99 -2.70 -39.61
N ALA A 160 22.84 -1.99 -40.34
CA ALA A 160 22.90 -1.96 -41.81
C ALA A 160 23.48 -3.26 -42.40
#